data_AF-A0A7C3JUX1-F1
#
_entry.id   AF-A0A7C3JUX1-F1
#
_cell.length_a   1.000
_cell.length_b   1.000
_cell.length_c   1.000
_cell.angle_alpha   90.00
_cell.angle_beta   90.00
_cell.angle_gamma   90.00
#
_symmetry.space_group_name_H-M   'P 1'
#
loop_
_entity.id
_entity.type
_entity.pdbx_description
1 polymer ?
#
loop_
_entity_poly.entity_id
_entity_poly.type
_entity_poly.pdbx_seq_one_letter_code
_entity_poly.pdbx_strand_id
1 'polypeptide(L)' 'LNKPAPAPVTKECPHCFSTIPLKATRCPRCTSNLN' A
#
# COMPACT_ATOMS: atom_id res chain seq x y z
N LEU A 1 24.34 5.83 16.10
CA LEU A 1 22.98 5.41 16.53
C LEU A 1 22.20 5.04 15.27
N ASN A 2 22.14 3.75 14.89
CA ASN A 2 21.46 3.33 13.67
C ASN A 2 20.01 2.93 14.01
N LYS A 3 19.05 3.81 13.74
CA LYS A 3 17.63 3.53 13.93
C LYS A 3 17.17 2.69 12.73
N PRO A 4 16.59 1.48 12.91
CA PRO A 4 16.09 0.72 11.78
C PRO A 4 15.03 1.56 11.05
N ALA A 5 15.18 1.72 9.74
CA ALA A 5 14.13 2.35 8.94
C ALA A 5 12.85 1.51 9.12
N PRO A 6 11.70 2.15 9.38
CA PRO A 6 10.45 1.42 9.53
C PRO A 6 10.20 0.60 8.27
N ALA A 7 9.82 -0.66 8.44
CA ALA A 7 9.44 -1.52 7.32
C ALA A 7 8.35 -0.83 6.48
N PRO A 8 8.35 -1.01 5.15
CA PRO A 8 7.36 -0.39 4.29
C PRO A 8 5.95 -0.86 4.67
N VAL A 9 5.10 0.09 5.07
CA VAL A 9 3.69 -0.15 5.43
C VAL A 9 2.75 0.09 4.24
N THR A 10 3.31 0.27 3.05
CA THR A 10 2.61 0.60 1.81
C THR A 10 2.99 -0.38 0.69
N LYS A 11 2.08 -0.53 -0.28
CA LYS A 11 2.25 -1.26 -1.55
C LYS A 11 1.68 -0.41 -2.68
N GLU A 12 1.96 -0.76 -3.93
CA GLU A 12 1.26 -0.18 -5.07
C GLU A 12 -0.02 -0.96 -5.40
N CYS A 13 -1.06 -0.22 -5.81
CA CYS A 13 -2.29 -0.81 -6.35
C CYS A 13 -2.04 -1.33 -7.78
N PRO A 14 -2.35 -2.59 -8.10
CA PRO A 14 -2.14 -3.16 -9.44
C PRO A 14 -3.05 -2.57 -10.52
N HIS A 15 -4.14 -1.89 -10.13
CA HIS A 15 -5.11 -1.32 -11.09
C HIS A 15 -4.84 0.14 -11.44
N CYS A 16 -4.30 0.91 -10.50
CA CYS A 16 -4.15 2.36 -10.65
C CYS A 16 -2.77 2.88 -10.24
N PHE A 17 -1.83 1.98 -9.89
CA PHE A 17 -0.44 2.28 -9.54
C PHE A 17 -0.27 3.34 -8.44
N SER A 18 -1.29 3.48 -7.60
CA SER A 18 -1.22 4.38 -6.45
C SER A 18 -0.64 3.67 -5.25
N THR A 19 0.19 4.37 -4.49
CA THR A 19 0.68 3.91 -3.19
C THR A 19 -0.46 3.84 -2.19
N ILE A 20 -0.69 2.66 -1.64
CA ILE A 20 -1.79 2.33 -0.73
C ILE A 20 -1.25 1.54 0.48
N PRO A 21 -2.01 1.41 1.58
CA PRO A 21 -1.58 0.57 2.72
C PRO A 21 -1.36 -0.89 2.31
N LEU A 22 -0.32 -1.53 2.85
CA LEU A 22 0.00 -2.93 2.56
C LEU A 22 -1.18 -3.88 2.85
N LYS A 23 -1.94 -3.59 3.92
CA LYS A 23 -3.12 -4.33 4.37
C LYS A 23 -4.43 -3.94 3.66
N ALA A 24 -4.39 -3.07 2.66
CA ALA A 24 -5.61 -2.67 1.94
C ALA A 24 -6.17 -3.85 1.14
N THR A 25 -7.41 -4.23 1.44
CA THR A 25 -8.24 -5.20 0.70
C THR A 25 -9.08 -4.52 -0.38
N ARG A 26 -9.26 -3.20 -0.30
CA ARG A 26 -9.90 -2.36 -1.33
C ARG A 26 -9.10 -1.07 -1.50
N CYS A 27 -8.85 -0.67 -2.74
CA CYS A 27 -8.08 0.53 -3.04
C CYS A 27 -8.86 1.79 -2.65
N PRO A 28 -8.31 2.70 -1.80
CA PRO A 28 -8.97 3.95 -1.47
C PRO A 28 -8.98 4.97 -2.62
N ARG A 29 -8.13 4.79 -3.64
CA ARG A 29 -8.03 5.70 -4.80
C ARG A 29 -9.02 5.35 -5.91
N CYS A 30 -9.05 4.09 -6.33
CA CYS A 30 -9.84 3.63 -7.47
C CYS A 30 -10.96 2.64 -7.11
N THR A 31 -11.19 2.41 -5.81
CA THR A 31 -12.22 1.51 -5.26
C THR A 31 -12.15 0.03 -5.69
N SER A 32 -11.14 -0.36 -6.47
CA SER A 32 -10.92 -1.76 -6.89
C SER A 32 -10.67 -2.67 -5.68
N ASN A 33 -11.24 -3.88 -5.74
CA ASN A 33 -10.97 -4.94 -4.77
C ASN A 33 -9.56 -5.52 -5.01
N LEU A 34 -8.77 -5.67 -3.95
CA LEU A 34 -7.35 -6.05 -3.98
C LEU A 34 -7.07 -7.40 -3.29
N ASN A 35 -8.13 -8.10 -2.93
CA ASN A 35 -8.08 -9.48 -2.44
C ASN A 35 -7.84 -10.44 -3.60
#